data_AF-A0A831L1E0-F1
#
_entry.id   AF-A0A831L1E0-F1
#
_cell.length_a   1.000
_cell.length_b   1.000
_cell.length_c   1.000
_cell.angle_alpha   90.00
_cell.angle_beta   90.00
_cell.angle_gamma   90.00
#
_symmetry.space_group_name_H-M   'P 1'
#
loop_
_entity.id
_entity.type
_entity.pdbx_description
1 polymer ?
#
loop_
_entity_poly.entity_id
_entity_poly.type
_entity_poly.pdbx_seq_one_letter_code
_entity_poly.pdbx_strand_id
1 'polypeptide(L)'
;MRRSTVAVRGYGNKDPYGSLVPPIYQTALFRMEGEALKSDRGFDLKYSREENPTLRPLEEVVARLEGGLDALAFNSGMAALSA
;
A
#
# COMPACT_ATOMS: atom_id res chain seq x y z
N MET A 1 -13.57 -3.05 -15.41
CA MET A 1 -12.25 -3.06 -16.08
C MET A 1 -11.80 -4.51 -16.24
N ARG A 2 -11.07 -4.91 -17.28
CA ARG A 2 -10.58 -6.30 -17.41
C ARG A 2 -9.55 -6.61 -16.32
N ARG A 3 -9.47 -7.85 -15.83
CA ARG A 3 -8.50 -8.27 -14.78
C ARG A 3 -7.05 -7.89 -15.13
N SER A 4 -6.64 -8.11 -16.38
CA SER A 4 -5.30 -7.74 -16.86
C SER A 4 -5.01 -6.24 -16.78
N THR A 5 -6.01 -5.39 -17.02
CA THR A 5 -5.85 -3.94 -16.86
C THR A 5 -5.73 -3.57 -15.38
N VAL A 6 -6.47 -4.26 -14.49
CA VAL A 6 -6.41 -4.02 -13.04
C VAL A 6 -5.04 -4.41 -12.48
N ALA A 7 -4.45 -5.51 -12.96
CA ALA A 7 -3.11 -5.92 -12.52
C ALA A 7 -2.03 -4.84 -12.78
N VAL A 8 -2.18 -4.04 -13.83
CA VAL A 8 -1.17 -3.03 -14.22
C VAL A 8 -1.52 -1.62 -13.72
N ARG A 9 -2.82 -1.28 -13.64
CA ARG A 9 -3.30 0.10 -13.36
C ARG A 9 -4.32 0.14 -12.21
N GLY A 10 -4.38 -0.92 -11.40
CA GLY A 10 -5.38 -1.07 -10.35
C GLY A 10 -5.07 -0.26 -9.09
N TYR A 11 -3.83 0.17 -8.89
CA TYR A 11 -3.48 1.05 -7.78
C TYR A 11 -3.90 2.49 -8.09
N GLY A 12 -4.49 3.15 -7.10
CA GLY A 12 -4.95 4.54 -7.17
C GLY A 12 -3.91 5.56 -6.74
N ASN A 13 -2.72 5.10 -6.35
CA ASN A 13 -1.72 5.94 -5.71
C ASN A 13 -1.21 7.05 -6.64
N LYS A 14 -1.25 8.29 -6.15
CA LYS A 14 -0.70 9.48 -6.81
C LYS A 14 0.59 9.84 -6.09
N ASP A 15 1.70 9.50 -6.70
CA ASP A 15 3.01 9.94 -6.21
C ASP A 15 3.07 11.48 -6.18
N PRO A 16 3.55 12.11 -5.09
CA PRO A 16 3.64 13.57 -4.98
C PRO A 16 4.48 14.24 -6.07
N TYR A 17 5.40 13.50 -6.70
CA TYR A 17 6.28 13.99 -7.76
C TYR A 17 5.84 13.54 -9.16
N GLY A 18 4.68 12.87 -9.28
CA GLY A 18 4.12 12.42 -10.54
C GLY A 18 4.75 11.15 -11.11
N SER A 19 5.47 10.36 -10.30
CA SER A 19 5.97 9.06 -10.76
C SER A 19 4.81 8.12 -11.09
N LEU A 20 4.85 7.54 -12.30
CA LEU A 20 3.87 6.52 -12.72
C LEU A 20 4.13 5.16 -12.06
N VAL A 21 5.39 4.87 -11.76
CA VAL A 21 5.78 3.66 -11.03
C VAL A 21 5.88 4.03 -9.55
N PRO A 22 5.16 3.36 -8.64
CA PRO A 22 5.28 3.64 -7.22
C PRO A 22 6.74 3.50 -6.74
N PRO A 23 7.28 4.49 -6.01
CA PRO A 23 8.64 4.42 -5.53
C PRO A 23 8.80 3.37 -4.42
N ILE A 24 10.05 2.96 -4.19
CA ILE A 24 10.42 1.99 -3.16
C ILE A 24 10.80 2.74 -1.88
N TYR A 25 9.94 2.67 -0.87
CA TYR A 25 10.15 3.19 0.48
C TYR A 25 10.89 2.17 1.33
N GLN A 26 12.19 2.00 1.05
CA GLN A 26 13.10 1.14 1.82
C GLN A 26 13.55 1.84 3.12
N THR A 27 12.59 2.15 3.99
CA THR A 27 12.81 2.78 5.29
C THR A 27 12.02 2.03 6.36
N ALA A 28 12.45 2.12 7.61
CA ALA A 28 11.69 1.63 8.75
C ALA A 28 10.80 2.71 9.38
N LEU A 29 11.26 3.96 9.39
CA LEU A 29 10.65 5.07 10.12
C LEU A 29 10.24 6.19 9.16
N PHE A 30 9.16 6.88 9.51
CA PHE A 30 8.66 8.06 8.82
C PHE A 30 8.68 9.27 9.76
N ARG A 31 8.82 10.48 9.21
CA ARG A 31 8.89 11.72 9.99
C ARG A 31 7.54 11.97 10.67
N MET A 32 7.59 12.32 11.96
CA MET A 32 6.42 12.70 12.78
C MET A 32 6.53 14.11 13.37
N GLU A 33 7.52 14.91 12.97
CA GLU A 33 7.65 16.28 13.44
C GLU A 33 6.45 17.13 12.98
N GLY A 34 5.66 17.63 13.94
CA GLY A 34 4.41 18.33 13.67
C GLY A 34 3.24 17.36 13.57
N GLU A 35 2.71 17.14 12.36
CA GLU A 35 1.63 16.21 12.07
C GLU A 35 2.16 15.03 11.26
N ALA A 36 1.81 13.81 11.66
CA ALA A 36 2.15 12.62 10.89
C ALA A 36 1.39 12.62 9.57
N LEU A 37 2.07 12.23 8.48
CA LEU A 37 1.37 11.92 7.24
C LEU A 37 0.39 10.77 7.51
N LYS A 38 -0.82 10.88 6.98
CA LYS A 38 -1.82 9.82 7.10
C LYS A 38 -1.82 8.95 5.86
N SER A 39 -2.02 7.65 6.04
CA SER A 39 -2.34 6.76 4.93
C SER A 39 -3.75 7.00 4.40
N ASP A 40 -4.06 6.37 3.27
CA ASP A 40 -5.42 6.29 2.72
C ASP A 40 -6.41 5.63 3.69
N ARG A 41 -5.92 4.85 4.66
CA ARG A 41 -6.70 4.26 5.76
C ARG A 41 -6.86 5.18 6.97
N GLY A 42 -6.26 6.37 6.94
CA GLY A 42 -6.35 7.36 8.02
C GLY A 42 -5.43 7.13 9.21
N PHE A 43 -4.55 6.12 9.14
CA PHE A 43 -3.55 5.85 10.17
C PHE A 43 -2.33 6.74 10.01
N ASP A 44 -1.67 7.06 11.13
CA ASP A 44 -0.44 7.82 11.12
C ASP A 44 0.72 6.96 10.58
N LEU A 45 1.32 7.41 9.48
CA LEU A 45 2.47 6.78 8.87
C LEU A 45 3.71 7.06 9.72
N LYS A 46 4.03 6.12 10.63
CA LYS A 46 5.15 6.23 11.58
C LYS A 46 6.22 5.15 11.40
N TYR A 47 5.79 3.91 11.12
CA TYR A 47 6.68 2.76 11.11
C TYR A 47 6.24 1.70 10.09
N SER A 48 7.16 1.22 9.26
CA SER A 48 6.90 0.34 8.11
C SER A 48 6.31 -1.03 8.45
N ARG A 49 6.37 -1.47 9.72
CA ARG A 49 5.70 -2.70 10.15
C ARG A 49 4.17 -2.55 10.15
N GLU A 50 3.68 -1.34 10.40
CA GLU A 50 2.25 -1.05 10.44
C GLU A 50 1.77 -0.73 9.03
N GLU A 51 2.42 0.23 8.37
CA GLU A 51 2.09 0.63 7.00
C GLU A 51 3.32 1.09 6.23
N ASN A 52 3.38 0.72 4.96
CA ASN A 52 4.44 1.13 4.06
C ASN A 52 3.85 1.55 2.70
N PRO A 53 4.15 2.78 2.18
CA PRO A 53 3.55 3.26 0.93
C PRO A 53 3.92 2.45 -0.32
N THR A 54 4.96 1.61 -0.27
CA THR A 54 5.27 0.66 -1.34
C THR A 54 4.34 -0.54 -1.34
N LEU A 55 3.87 -0.98 -0.17
CA LEU A 55 2.95 -2.12 -0.07
C LEU A 55 1.52 -1.73 -0.42
N ARG A 56 1.13 -0.49 -0.15
CA ARG A 56 -0.24 -0.02 -0.34
C ARG A 56 -0.79 -0.19 -1.78
N PRO A 57 -0.05 0.17 -2.85
CA PRO A 57 -0.46 -0.13 -4.23
C PRO A 57 -0.70 -1.61 -4.51
N LEU A 58 0.11 -2.51 -3.92
CA LEU A 58 -0.08 -3.96 -4.07
C LEU A 58 -1.39 -4.40 -3.42
N GLU A 59 -1.64 -3.94 -2.20
CA GLU A 59 -2.88 -4.23 -1.46
C GLU A 59 -4.13 -3.78 -2.23
N GLU A 60 -4.13 -2.56 -2.77
CA GLU A 60 -5.22 -2.04 -3.60
C GLU A 60 -5.47 -2.88 -4.85
N VAL A 61 -4.40 -3.27 -5.58
CA VAL A 61 -4.53 -4.09 -6.78
C VAL A 61 -5.11 -5.46 -6.45
N VAL A 62 -4.62 -6.10 -5.40
CA VAL A 62 -5.10 -7.43 -4.97
C VAL A 62 -6.57 -7.35 -4.55
N ALA A 63 -6.94 -6.37 -3.72
CA ALA A 63 -8.33 -6.16 -3.31
C ALA A 63 -9.26 -6.00 -4.52
N ARG A 64 -8.87 -5.20 -5.52
CA ARG A 64 -9.65 -4.99 -6.74
C ARG A 64 -9.73 -6.20 -7.65
N LEU A 65 -8.68 -7.02 -7.71
CA LEU A 65 -8.68 -8.27 -8.50
C LEU A 65 -9.63 -9.31 -7.91
N GLU A 66 -9.75 -9.34 -6.59
CA GLU A 66 -10.61 -10.28 -5.85
C GLU A 66 -12.00 -9.70 -5.54
N GLY A 67 -12.25 -8.42 -5.84
CA GLY A 67 -13.52 -7.75 -5.55
C GLY A 67 -13.74 -7.48 -4.05
N GLY A 68 -12.67 -7.47 -3.26
CA GLY A 68 -12.69 -7.13 -1.85
C GLY A 68 -12.71 -5.61 -1.60
N LEU A 69 -12.98 -5.24 -0.35
CA LEU A 69 -12.95 -3.84 0.10
C LEU A 69 -11.50 -3.34 0.27
N ASP A 70 -10.65 -4.18 0.86
CA ASP A 70 -9.24 -3.89 1.14
C ASP A 70 -8.44 -5.21 1.18
N ALA A 71 -7.11 -5.12 1.20
CA ALA A 71 -6.20 -6.24 1.42
C ALA A 71 -5.02 -5.83 2.31
N LEU A 72 -4.34 -6.83 2.87
CA LEU A 72 -3.12 -6.66 3.66
C LEU A 72 -2.01 -7.53 3.08
N ALA A 73 -0.83 -6.94 2.89
CA ALA A 73 0.35 -7.63 2.42
C ALA A 73 1.20 -8.11 3.60
N PHE A 74 1.53 -9.40 3.60
CA PHE A 74 2.39 -10.03 4.60
C PHE A 74 3.67 -10.56 3.95
N ASN A 75 4.65 -10.92 4.78
CA ASN A 75 5.93 -11.48 4.31
C ASN A 75 5.81 -12.87 3.67
N SER A 76 4.71 -13.58 3.91
CA SER A 76 4.47 -14.96 3.47
C SER A 76 3.00 -15.33 3.53
N GLY A 77 2.62 -16.39 2.82
CA GLY A 77 1.26 -16.95 2.90
C GLY A 77 0.93 -17.51 4.29
N MET A 78 1.92 -18.06 5.01
CA MET A 78 1.69 -18.55 6.39
C MET A 78 1.44 -17.41 7.38
N ALA A 79 2.11 -16.26 7.20
CA ALA A 79 1.81 -15.08 7.99
C ALA A 79 0.41 -14.53 7.70
N ALA A 80 0.00 -14.52 6.42
CA ALA A 80 -1.35 -14.13 6.04
C ALA A 80 -2.44 -15.06 6.63
N LEU A 81 -2.13 -16.35 6.79
CA LEU A 81 -3.04 -17.32 7.41
C LEU A 81 -3.17 -17.13 8.93
N SER A 82 -2.09 -16.71 9.59
CA SER A 82 -2.01 -16.63 11.06
C SER A 82 -2.38 -15.26 11.62
N ALA A 83 -2.40 -14.22 10.78
CA ALA A 83 -2.73 -12.85 11.18
C ALA A 83 -4.21 -12.69 11.55
#